data_AF-A0A6P2HBJ6-F1
#
_entry.id   AF-A0A6P2HBJ6-F1
#
_cell.length_a   1.000
_cell.length_b   1.000
_cell.length_c   1.000
_cell.angle_alpha   90.00
_cell.angle_beta   90.00
_cell.angle_gamma   90.00
#
_symmetry.space_group_name_H-M   'P 1'
#
loop_
_entity.id
_entity.type
_entity.pdbx_description
1 polymer ?
#
loop_
_entity_poly.entity_id
_entity_poly.type
_entity_poly.pdbx_seq_one_letter_code
_entity_poly.pdbx_strand_id
1 'polypeptide(L)'
;MPPPAGVDSDAWRRCVQPQVSVDFVSAAAARPSAWFSAAPEAVGADRAATDERSHLLNLVCVAGDGELAFECRYSDAVHTRATAERLLRRWREHMEAALAHVADAAVPVVEHDHS
;
A
#
# COMPACT_ATOMS: atom_id res chain seq x y z
N MET A 1 -12.39 9.96 -17.93
CA MET A 1 -13.57 10.35 -17.14
C MET A 1 -13.53 11.85 -16.86
N PRO A 2 -14.54 12.65 -17.24
CA PRO A 2 -14.55 14.08 -16.97
C PRO A 2 -14.71 14.37 -15.45
N PRO A 3 -14.20 15.52 -14.95
CA PRO A 3 -14.34 15.88 -13.55
C PRO A 3 -15.80 16.16 -13.17
N PRO A 4 -16.20 15.91 -11.91
CA PRO A 4 -17.47 16.40 -11.37
C PRO A 4 -17.56 17.93 -11.44
N ALA A 5 -18.78 18.47 -11.50
CA ALA A 5 -18.98 19.92 -11.51
C ALA A 5 -18.37 20.58 -10.26
N GLY A 6 -17.60 21.66 -10.46
CA GLY A 6 -16.95 22.40 -9.37
C GLY A 6 -15.62 21.82 -8.89
N VAL A 7 -15.17 20.68 -9.43
CA VAL A 7 -13.86 20.10 -9.13
C VAL A 7 -12.81 20.59 -10.12
N ASP A 8 -11.65 20.99 -9.60
CA ASP A 8 -10.50 21.37 -10.43
C ASP A 8 -10.07 20.20 -11.33
N SER A 9 -9.92 20.47 -12.64
CA SER A 9 -9.68 19.44 -13.65
C SER A 9 -8.31 18.78 -13.50
N ASP A 10 -7.30 19.53 -13.06
CA ASP A 10 -5.93 19.02 -12.90
C ASP A 10 -5.81 18.20 -11.61
N ALA A 11 -6.43 18.66 -10.52
CA ALA A 11 -6.60 17.89 -9.29
C ALA A 11 -7.37 16.58 -9.53
N TRP A 12 -8.47 16.62 -10.31
CA TRP A 12 -9.23 15.43 -10.69
C TRP A 12 -8.38 14.45 -11.49
N ARG A 13 -7.64 14.93 -12.50
CA ARG A 13 -6.73 14.08 -13.31
C ARG A 13 -5.70 13.36 -12.45
N ARG A 14 -5.05 14.07 -11.52
CA ARG A 14 -4.08 13.47 -10.60
C ARG A 14 -4.71 12.42 -9.68
N CYS A 15 -5.99 12.57 -9.35
CA CYS A 15 -6.72 11.61 -8.54
C CYS A 15 -7.06 10.33 -9.32
N VAL A 16 -7.45 10.44 -10.59
CA VAL A 16 -7.84 9.27 -11.42
C VAL A 16 -6.66 8.60 -12.14
N GLN A 17 -5.51 9.26 -12.22
CA GLN A 17 -4.26 8.72 -12.76
C GLN A 17 -3.07 9.09 -11.86
N PRO A 18 -3.03 8.54 -10.64
CA PRO A 18 -1.94 8.84 -9.73
C PRO A 18 -0.63 8.23 -10.23
N GLN A 19 0.48 8.95 -10.09
CA GLN A 19 1.79 8.37 -10.37
C GLN A 19 2.24 7.39 -9.28
N VAL A 20 1.71 7.54 -8.06
CA VAL A 20 2.02 6.73 -6.89
C VAL A 20 0.72 6.29 -6.22
N SER A 21 0.58 4.99 -5.98
CA SER A 21 -0.44 4.40 -5.12
C SER A 21 0.18 3.94 -3.80
N VAL A 22 -0.56 4.09 -2.71
CA VAL A 22 -0.16 3.62 -1.38
C VAL A 22 -1.28 2.77 -0.80
N ASP A 23 -1.00 1.49 -0.60
CA ASP A 23 -1.95 0.50 -0.09
C ASP A 23 -1.55 0.10 1.34
N PHE A 24 -2.51 0.07 2.26
CA PHE A 24 -2.31 -0.42 3.62
C PHE A 24 -3.18 -1.65 3.84
N VAL A 25 -2.55 -2.81 4.05
CA VAL A 25 -3.22 -4.11 4.14
C VAL A 25 -2.94 -4.73 5.50
N SER A 26 -3.98 -5.21 6.17
CA SER A 26 -3.79 -6.00 7.40
C SER A 26 -3.58 -7.47 7.07
N ALA A 27 -2.55 -8.09 7.64
CA ALA A 27 -2.32 -9.53 7.49
C ALA A 27 -3.46 -10.37 8.11
N ALA A 28 -4.20 -9.78 9.06
CA ALA A 28 -5.37 -10.40 9.67
C ALA A 28 -6.47 -10.76 8.64
N ALA A 29 -6.59 -10.00 7.54
CA ALA A 29 -7.55 -10.29 6.48
C ALA A 29 -7.24 -11.58 5.69
N ALA A 30 -6.01 -12.09 5.77
CA ALA A 30 -5.57 -13.30 5.09
C ALA A 30 -5.49 -14.54 6.01
N ARG A 31 -5.94 -14.43 7.27
CA ARG A 31 -5.83 -15.55 8.22
C ARG A 31 -6.80 -16.68 7.86
N PRO A 32 -6.33 -17.93 7.76
CA PRO A 32 -7.21 -19.07 7.54
C PRO A 32 -8.15 -19.26 8.74
N SER A 33 -9.37 -19.69 8.44
CA SER A 33 -10.43 -20.05 9.38
C SER A 33 -10.93 -21.46 9.08
N ALA A 34 -11.87 -21.98 9.89
CA ALA A 34 -12.50 -23.27 9.65
C ALA A 34 -13.22 -23.36 8.29
N TRP A 35 -13.63 -22.22 7.71
CA TRP A 35 -14.38 -22.16 6.45
C TRP A 35 -13.56 -21.61 5.27
N PHE A 36 -12.45 -20.92 5.53
CA PHE A 36 -11.62 -20.32 4.49
C PHE A 36 -10.15 -20.65 4.73
N SER A 37 -9.49 -21.23 3.75
CA SER A 37 -8.04 -21.43 3.74
C SER A 37 -7.46 -20.99 2.41
N ALA A 38 -6.16 -20.70 2.39
CA ALA A 38 -5.45 -20.50 1.15
C ALA A 38 -5.55 -21.77 0.28
N ALA A 39 -5.80 -21.58 -1.02
CA ALA A 39 -5.75 -22.67 -1.98
C ALA A 39 -4.29 -23.17 -2.12
N PRO A 40 -4.07 -24.49 -2.24
CA PRO A 40 -2.72 -25.04 -2.40
C PRO A 40 -2.10 -24.72 -3.78
N GLU A 41 -2.91 -24.36 -4.76
CA GLU A 41 -2.46 -23.99 -6.10
C GLU A 41 -1.85 -22.58 -6.12
N ALA A 42 -0.93 -22.35 -7.07
CA ALA A 42 -0.36 -21.03 -7.28
C ALA A 42 -1.42 -20.03 -7.76
N VAL A 43 -1.48 -18.86 -7.11
CA VAL A 43 -2.40 -17.76 -7.44
C VAL A 43 -2.14 -17.16 -8.83
N GLY A 44 -0.97 -17.43 -9.42
CA GLY A 44 -0.52 -16.76 -10.63
C GLY A 44 -0.07 -15.33 -10.35
N ALA A 45 0.18 -14.56 -11.42
CA ALA A 45 0.52 -13.15 -11.28
C ALA A 45 -0.74 -12.31 -11.06
N ASP A 46 -0.67 -11.35 -10.13
CA ASP A 46 -1.76 -10.41 -9.83
C ASP A 46 -2.23 -9.61 -11.06
N ARG A 47 -1.38 -9.49 -12.10
CA ARG A 47 -1.68 -8.75 -13.33
C ARG A 47 -1.17 -9.49 -14.57
N ALA A 48 -1.86 -9.28 -15.69
CA ALA A 48 -1.38 -9.70 -16.99
C ALA A 48 -0.12 -8.90 -17.39
N ALA A 49 0.80 -9.54 -18.13
CA ALA A 49 2.04 -8.89 -18.57
C ALA A 49 1.83 -7.68 -19.49
N THR A 50 0.68 -7.63 -20.18
CA THR A 50 0.27 -6.57 -21.11
C THR A 50 -0.58 -5.49 -20.46
N ASP A 51 -0.88 -5.61 -19.17
CA ASP A 51 -1.77 -4.68 -18.49
C ASP A 51 -1.10 -3.31 -18.32
N GLU A 52 -1.79 -2.24 -18.71
CA GLU A 52 -1.29 -0.88 -18.53
C GLU A 52 -1.37 -0.52 -17.05
N ARG A 53 -0.21 -0.21 -16.45
CA ARG A 53 -0.16 0.20 -15.04
C ARG A 53 -0.90 1.52 -14.85
N SER A 54 -1.87 1.54 -13.93
CA SER A 54 -2.60 2.74 -13.54
C SER A 54 -1.74 3.75 -12.74
N HIS A 55 -0.60 3.30 -12.21
CA HIS A 55 0.39 4.09 -11.47
C HIS A 55 1.81 3.55 -11.70
N LEU A 56 2.82 4.42 -11.62
CA LEU A 56 4.22 4.06 -11.87
C LEU A 56 4.88 3.36 -10.67
N LEU A 57 4.44 3.71 -9.46
CA LEU A 57 4.88 3.15 -8.19
C LEU A 57 3.68 2.68 -7.38
N ASN A 58 3.69 1.43 -6.92
CA ASN A 58 2.79 0.96 -5.88
C ASN A 58 3.60 0.72 -4.60
N LEU A 59 3.21 1.39 -3.53
CA LEU A 59 3.80 1.22 -2.21
C LEU A 59 2.81 0.43 -1.35
N VAL A 60 3.14 -0.80 -0.99
CA VAL A 60 2.28 -1.65 -0.16
C VAL A 60 2.89 -1.74 1.22
N CYS A 61 2.10 -1.44 2.25
CA CYS A 61 2.44 -1.67 3.63
C CYS A 61 1.52 -2.77 4.18
N VAL A 62 2.12 -3.85 4.67
CA VAL A 62 1.40 -4.94 5.32
C VAL A 62 1.64 -4.86 6.82
N ALA A 63 0.57 -4.71 7.59
CA ALA A 63 0.61 -4.67 9.05
C ALA A 63 0.09 -5.97 9.65
N GLY A 64 0.89 -6.64 10.47
CA GLY A 64 0.53 -7.92 11.05
C GLY A 64 1.56 -8.42 12.07
N ASP A 65 1.08 -9.15 13.08
CA ASP A 65 1.93 -9.80 14.08
C ASP A 65 2.95 -8.85 14.76
N GLY A 66 2.58 -7.58 14.94
CA GLY A 66 3.42 -6.55 15.56
C GLY A 66 4.44 -5.89 14.61
N GLU A 67 4.46 -6.28 13.34
CA GLU A 67 5.44 -5.84 12.35
C GLU A 67 4.77 -5.09 11.18
N LEU A 68 5.56 -4.22 10.54
CA LEU A 68 5.22 -3.56 9.28
C LEU A 68 6.18 -4.02 8.18
N ALA A 69 5.64 -4.67 7.15
CA ALA A 69 6.40 -5.04 5.96
C ALA A 69 6.08 -4.07 4.82
N PHE A 70 7.13 -3.55 4.17
CA PHE A 70 7.00 -2.60 3.07
C PHE A 70 7.44 -3.21 1.74
N GLU A 71 6.61 -3.10 0.72
CA GLU A 71 6.88 -3.54 -0.65
C GLU A 71 6.75 -2.35 -1.61
N CYS A 72 7.63 -2.27 -2.61
CA CYS A 72 7.54 -1.29 -3.70
C CYS A 72 7.47 -2.03 -5.03
N ARG A 73 6.31 -1.99 -5.69
CA ARG A 73 6.12 -2.51 -7.05
C ARG A 73 6.30 -1.38 -8.04
N TYR A 74 7.12 -1.59 -9.07
CA TYR A 74 7.41 -0.56 -10.05
C TYR A 74 7.64 -1.19 -11.45
N SER A 75 7.69 -0.36 -12.48
CA SER A 75 8.08 -0.77 -13.83
C SER A 75 9.58 -0.55 -14.05
N ASP A 76 10.33 -1.60 -14.41
CA ASP A 76 11.76 -1.49 -14.75
C ASP A 76 12.01 -0.64 -16.01
N ALA A 77 10.97 -0.33 -16.81
CA ALA A 77 11.07 0.58 -17.94
C ALA A 77 11.21 2.06 -17.52
N VAL A 78 10.83 2.40 -16.28
CA VAL A 78 10.79 3.79 -15.78
C VAL A 78 11.66 3.98 -14.54
N HIS A 79 11.71 2.98 -13.67
CA HIS A 79 12.45 3.05 -12.41
C HIS A 79 13.45 1.91 -12.29
N THR A 80 14.49 2.13 -11.49
CA THR A 80 15.49 1.12 -11.19
C THR A 80 15.28 0.54 -9.80
N ARG A 81 15.76 -0.69 -9.59
CA ARG A 81 15.79 -1.31 -8.27
C ARG A 81 16.41 -0.42 -7.20
N ALA A 82 17.55 0.21 -7.50
CA ALA A 82 18.22 1.11 -6.57
C ALA A 82 17.34 2.31 -6.15
N THR A 83 16.46 2.77 -7.03
CA THR A 83 15.49 3.85 -6.73
C THR A 83 14.41 3.34 -5.78
N ALA A 84 13.83 2.17 -6.06
CA ALA A 84 12.85 1.54 -5.18
C ALA A 84 13.41 1.25 -3.79
N GLU A 85 14.63 0.72 -3.70
CA GLU A 85 15.28 0.45 -2.41
C GLU A 85 15.55 1.73 -1.60
N ARG A 86 15.98 2.81 -2.27
CA ARG A 86 16.15 4.11 -1.60
C ARG A 86 14.82 4.66 -1.10
N LEU A 87 13.75 4.49 -1.86
CA LEU A 87 12.42 4.90 -1.47
C LEU A 87 11.93 4.12 -0.25
N LEU A 88 12.05 2.78 -0.26
CA LEU A 88 11.68 1.93 0.87
C LEU A 88 12.47 2.26 2.15
N ARG A 89 13.77 2.54 2.04
CA ARG A 89 14.59 2.95 3.20
C ARG A 89 14.07 4.24 3.83
N ARG A 90 13.86 5.29 3.01
CA ARG A 90 13.33 6.57 3.50
C ARG A 90 11.93 6.43 4.07
N TRP A 91 11.09 5.64 3.43
CA TRP A 91 9.74 5.40 3.92
C TRP A 91 9.75 4.74 5.30
N ARG A 92 10.59 3.71 5.49
CA ARG A 92 10.77 3.07 6.79
C ARG A 92 11.26 4.07 7.85
N GLU A 93 12.30 4.86 7.55
CA GLU A 93 12.85 5.87 8.48
C GLU A 93 11.77 6.87 8.93
N HIS A 94 10.94 7.34 8.00
CA HIS A 94 9.82 8.25 8.31
C HIS A 94 8.71 7.57 9.12
N MET A 95 8.40 6.31 8.84
CA MET A 95 7.41 5.54 9.60
C MET A 95 7.89 5.27 11.04
N GLU A 96 9.15 4.88 11.23
CA GLU A 96 9.75 4.71 12.56
C GLU A 96 9.66 6.00 13.39
N ALA A 97 10.02 7.14 12.79
CA ALA A 97 9.92 8.44 13.46
C ALA A 97 8.47 8.81 13.81
N ALA A 98 7.52 8.54 12.91
CA ALA A 98 6.11 8.80 13.15
C ALA A 98 5.54 7.92 14.27
N LEU A 99 5.86 6.62 14.27
CA LEU A 99 5.44 5.68 15.30
C LEU A 99 6.01 6.04 16.68
N ALA A 100 7.29 6.43 16.74
CA ALA A 100 7.91 6.89 17.98
C ALA A 100 7.19 8.13 18.54
N HIS A 101 6.84 9.08 17.67
CA HIS A 101 6.09 10.27 18.08
C HIS A 101 4.69 9.93 18.61
N VAL A 102 3.97 9.03 17.94
CA VAL A 102 2.63 8.59 18.39
C VAL A 102 2.69 7.84 19.71
N ALA A 103 3.71 6.99 19.91
CA ALA A 103 3.92 6.27 21.16
C ALA A 103 4.20 7.22 22.34
N ASP A 104 4.95 8.30 22.11
CA ASP A 104 5.24 9.33 23.11
C ASP A 104 4.01 10.22 23.40
N ALA A 105 3.18 10.47 22.39
CA ALA A 105 2.01 11.34 22.50
C ALA A 105 0.84 10.75 23.31
N ALA A 106 0.99 9.56 23.91
CA ALA A 106 -0.06 8.86 24.68
C ALA A 106 -1.43 8.87 23.99
N VAL A 107 -1.42 8.67 22.67
CA VAL A 107 -2.66 8.67 21.88
C VAL A 107 -3.53 7.50 22.37
N PRO A 108 -4.76 7.75 22.83
CA PRO A 108 -5.63 6.67 23.28
C PRO A 108 -5.89 5.71 22.13
N VAL A 109 -5.58 4.42 22.34
CA VAL A 109 -5.95 3.35 21.41
C VAL A 109 -7.46 3.25 21.43
N VAL A 110 -8.10 3.52 20.29
CA VAL A 110 -9.52 3.25 20.11
C VAL A 110 -9.65 1.78 19.73
N GLU A 111 -9.95 0.93 20.71
CA GLU A 111 -10.36 -0.45 20.45
C GLU A 111 -11.73 -0.43 19.78
N HIS A 112 -11.80 -0.95 18.55
CA HIS A 112 -13.08 -1.27 17.91
C HIS A 112 -13.44 -2.70 18.28
N ASP A 113 -14.45 -2.86 19.13
CA ASP A 113 -14.97 -4.17 19.51
C ASP A 113 -15.59 -4.84 18.28
N HIS A 114 -14.95 -5.90 17.80
CA HIS A 114 -15.45 -6.72 16.70
C HIS A 114 -16.28 -7.85 17.30
N SER A 115 -17.51 -7.52 17.71
CA SER A 115 -18.56 -8.51 18.02
C SER A 115 -19.16 -9.13 16.76
#